data_AF-X0U0Z0-F1
#
_entry.id   AF-X0U0Z0-F1
#
_cell.length_a   1.000
_cell.length_b   1.000
_cell.length_c   1.000
_cell.angle_alpha   90.00
_cell.angle_beta   90.00
_cell.angle_gamma   90.00
#
_symmetry.space_group_name_H-M   'P 1'
#
loop_
_entity.id
_entity.type
_entity.pdbx_description
1 polymer ?
#
loop_
_entity_poly.entity_id
_entity_poly.type
_entity_poly.pdbx_seq_one_letter_code
_entity_poly.pdbx_strand_id
1 'polypeptide(L)'
;NLLRLARNVEAQEGEMLIACQHLRYDLGGEDRPRRAFARGEVVVTIGAKNIYGDVAEYYVPEQLLVVQGRDVRLEESGRLEANHNKLTFDIANDTLRFDARADQLLRTRISIN
;
A
#
# COMPACT_ATOMS: atom_id res chain seq x y z
N ASN A 1 -1.10 23.11 -3.42
CA ASN A 1 -0.77 23.25 -1.98
C ASN A 1 -0.31 21.90 -1.46
N LEU A 2 0.82 21.84 -0.75
CA LEU A 2 1.45 20.58 -0.35
C LEU A 2 1.70 20.57 1.16
N LEU A 3 1.21 19.54 1.86
CA LEU A 3 1.54 19.29 3.27
C LEU A 3 2.55 18.14 3.35
N ARG A 4 3.63 18.32 4.13
CA ARG A 4 4.66 17.30 4.39
C ARG A 4 4.78 17.07 5.90
N LEU A 5 4.72 15.82 6.31
CA LEU A 5 5.02 15.37 7.67
C LEU A 5 6.24 14.45 7.61
N ALA A 6 7.14 14.53 8.60
CA ALA A 6 8.39 13.76 8.61
C ALA A 6 8.66 13.14 9.99
N ARG A 7 9.18 11.90 9.95
CA ARG A 7 9.52 10.95 11.03
C ARG A 7 8.30 10.42 11.79
N ASN A 8 8.14 9.10 11.78
CA ASN A 8 7.12 8.33 12.51
C ASN A 8 5.73 8.98 12.43
N VAL A 9 5.29 9.21 11.19
CA VAL A 9 4.00 9.82 10.90
C VAL A 9 2.95 8.73 10.90
N GLU A 10 1.90 8.96 11.67
CA GLU A 10 0.65 8.21 11.58
C GLU A 10 -0.42 9.13 10.99
N ALA A 11 -1.16 8.61 10.03
CA ALA A 11 -2.33 9.26 9.47
C ALA A 11 -3.50 8.31 9.49
N GLN A 12 -4.68 8.82 9.81
CA GLN A 12 -5.91 8.05 9.85
C GLN A 12 -6.96 8.66 8.92
N GLU A 13 -7.60 7.81 8.14
CA GLU A 13 -8.75 8.15 7.30
C GLU A 13 -9.81 7.06 7.43
N GLY A 14 -10.89 7.36 8.15
CA GLY A 14 -11.87 6.35 8.54
C GLY A 14 -11.22 5.24 9.36
N GLU A 15 -11.33 4.00 8.87
CA GLU A 15 -10.72 2.81 9.48
C GLU A 15 -9.30 2.53 8.97
N MET A 16 -8.82 3.27 7.97
CA MET A 16 -7.47 3.11 7.44
C MET A 16 -6.48 3.90 8.28
N LEU A 17 -5.40 3.24 8.71
CA LEU A 17 -4.24 3.86 9.34
C LEU A 17 -3.00 3.65 8.46
N ILE A 18 -2.24 4.72 8.23
CA ILE A 18 -0.96 4.70 7.50
C ILE A 18 0.14 5.17 8.45
N ALA A 19 1.04 4.26 8.81
CA ALA A 19 2.27 4.57 9.51
C ALA A 19 3.45 4.60 8.52
N CYS A 20 4.27 5.64 8.56
CA CYS A 20 5.43 5.77 7.68
C CYS A 20 6.46 6.79 8.20
N GLN A 21 7.63 6.85 7.58
CA GLN A 21 8.63 7.87 7.89
C GLN A 21 8.31 9.23 7.25
N HIS A 22 7.67 9.25 6.08
CA HIS A 22 7.36 10.47 5.35
C HIS A 22 5.97 10.40 4.74
N LEU A 23 5.12 11.38 5.05
CA LEU A 23 3.79 11.49 4.48
C LEU A 23 3.62 12.82 3.76
N ARG A 24 2.96 12.77 2.61
CA ARG A 24 2.67 13.93 1.78
C ARG A 24 1.25 13.84 1.25
N TYR A 25 0.49 14.92 1.38
CA TYR A 25 -0.84 15.04 0.79
C TYR A 25 -0.81 15.96 -0.44
N ASP A 26 -1.54 15.54 -1.47
CA ASP A 26 -1.90 16.40 -2.60
C ASP A 26 -3.31 16.96 -2.36
N LEU A 27 -3.36 18.25 -2.04
CA LEU A 27 -4.60 19.01 -1.84
C LEU A 27 -4.93 19.67 -3.17
N GLY A 28 -5.79 19.03 -3.97
CA GLY A 28 -6.14 19.44 -5.33
C GLY A 28 -6.95 20.74 -5.45
N GLY A 29 -6.80 21.67 -4.51
CA GLY A 29 -7.56 22.92 -4.42
C GLY A 29 -8.90 22.82 -3.68
N GLU A 30 -9.23 21.64 -3.16
CA GLU A 30 -10.48 21.34 -2.44
C GLU A 30 -10.20 21.11 -0.94
N ASP A 31 -11.26 21.10 -0.12
CA ASP A 31 -11.20 20.87 1.34
C ASP A 31 -10.76 19.44 1.74
N ARG A 32 -10.55 18.56 0.76
CA ARG A 32 -10.13 17.17 0.98
C ARG A 32 -8.89 16.81 0.14
N PRO A 33 -7.98 15.98 0.68
CA PRO A 33 -6.86 15.47 -0.09
C PRO A 33 -7.37 14.62 -1.25
N ARG A 34 -6.74 14.75 -2.42
CA ARG A 34 -6.97 13.85 -3.57
C ARG A 34 -6.12 12.59 -3.47
N ARG A 35 -4.93 12.73 -2.88
CA ARG A 35 -3.96 11.65 -2.78
C ARG A 35 -3.11 11.79 -1.53
N ALA A 36 -2.84 10.68 -0.86
CA ALA A 36 -1.79 10.56 0.14
C ALA A 36 -0.62 9.76 -0.42
N PHE A 37 0.60 10.21 -0.15
CA PHE A 37 1.84 9.56 -0.54
C PHE A 37 2.68 9.31 0.71
N ALA A 38 2.83 8.03 1.07
CA ALA A 38 3.60 7.57 2.21
C ALA A 38 4.89 6.90 1.74
N ARG A 39 5.99 7.11 2.46
CA ARG A 39 7.30 6.53 2.14
C ARG A 39 8.11 6.23 3.39
N GLY A 40 8.89 5.16 3.30
CA GLY A 40 9.85 4.73 4.31
C GLY A 40 9.13 3.90 5.37
N GLU A 41 9.38 2.59 5.33
CA GLU A 41 8.81 1.59 6.25
C GLU A 41 7.30 1.77 6.42
N VAL A 42 6.58 1.70 5.30
CA VAL A 42 5.14 1.94 5.29
C VAL A 42 4.40 0.72 5.85
N VAL A 43 3.48 0.97 6.76
CA VAL A 43 2.48 0.01 7.23
C VAL A 43 1.10 0.64 7.04
N VAL A 44 0.24 -0.05 6.30
CA VAL A 44 -1.16 0.35 6.13
C VAL A 44 -2.04 -0.70 6.81
N THR A 45 -2.85 -0.27 7.77
CA THR A 45 -3.80 -1.11 8.50
C THR A 45 -5.22 -0.75 8.08
N ILE A 46 -6.00 -1.75 7.63
CA ILE A 46 -7.41 -1.60 7.26
C ILE A 46 -8.15 -2.84 7.77
N GLY A 47 -9.00 -2.66 8.79
CA GLY A 47 -9.67 -3.76 9.46
C GLY A 47 -8.67 -4.79 10.01
N ALA A 48 -8.77 -6.04 9.55
CA ALA A 48 -7.87 -7.13 9.94
C ALA A 48 -6.60 -7.25 9.07
N LYS A 49 -6.44 -6.39 8.06
CA LYS A 49 -5.33 -6.45 7.09
C LYS A 49 -4.23 -5.47 7.49
N ASN A 50 -2.99 -5.95 7.54
CA ASN A 50 -1.79 -5.13 7.63
C ASN A 50 -0.97 -5.29 6.36
N ILE A 51 -0.70 -4.19 5.65
CA ILE A 51 0.04 -4.16 4.40
C ILE A 51 1.36 -3.43 4.61
N TYR A 52 2.47 -4.08 4.31
CA TYR A 52 3.81 -3.56 4.50
C TYR A 52 4.48 -3.25 3.16
N GLY A 53 5.19 -2.13 3.05
CA GLY A 53 5.91 -1.77 1.84
C GLY A 53 6.90 -0.62 2.03
N ASP A 54 7.56 -0.21 0.93
CA ASP A 54 8.51 0.91 0.94
C ASP A 54 7.80 2.25 0.65
N VAL A 55 6.74 2.19 -0.17
CA VAL A 55 5.93 3.33 -0.62
C VAL A 55 4.46 2.90 -0.65
N ALA A 56 3.56 3.79 -0.23
CA ALA A 56 2.13 3.65 -0.48
C ALA A 56 1.54 4.93 -1.09
N GLU A 57 0.61 4.74 -2.01
CA GLU A 57 -0.16 5.80 -2.64
C GLU A 57 -1.62 5.49 -2.47
N TYR A 58 -2.33 6.38 -1.77
CA TYR A 58 -3.77 6.27 -1.58
C TYR A 58 -4.47 7.34 -2.41
N TYR A 59 -5.33 6.92 -3.33
CA TYR A 59 -6.17 7.78 -4.14
C TYR A 59 -7.54 7.87 -3.45
N VAL A 60 -7.79 9.00 -2.81
CA VAL A 60 -8.91 9.19 -1.87
C VAL A 60 -10.28 9.06 -2.59
N PRO A 61 -10.52 9.73 -3.73
CA PRO A 61 -11.81 9.60 -4.42
C PRO A 61 -12.12 8.19 -4.91
N GLU A 62 -11.10 7.48 -5.42
CA GLU A 62 -11.22 6.14 -5.97
C GLU A 62 -11.18 5.04 -4.91
N GLN A 63 -10.87 5.37 -3.65
CA GLN A 63 -10.60 4.42 -2.57
C GLN A 63 -9.61 3.34 -2.98
N LEU A 64 -8.58 3.73 -3.74
CA LEU A 64 -7.59 2.83 -4.30
C LEU A 64 -6.27 3.01 -3.58
N LEU A 65 -5.77 1.94 -2.97
CA LEU A 65 -4.46 1.89 -2.33
C LEU A 65 -3.48 1.09 -3.19
N VAL A 66 -2.31 1.67 -3.47
CA VAL A 66 -1.20 1.01 -4.14
C VAL A 66 -0.01 0.99 -3.22
N VAL A 67 0.49 -0.19 -2.88
CA VAL A 67 1.70 -0.38 -2.07
C VAL A 67 2.78 -1.01 -2.93
N GLN A 68 3.98 -0.46 -2.87
CA GLN A 68 5.13 -0.90 -3.65
C GLN A 68 6.37 -1.02 -2.78
N GLY A 69 7.26 -1.92 -3.17
CA GLY A 69 8.53 -2.10 -2.48
C GLY A 69 9.26 -3.34 -2.94
N ARG A 70 10.42 -3.59 -2.32
CA ARG A 70 11.20 -4.79 -2.59
C ARG A 70 10.54 -6.05 -2.02
N ASP A 71 9.85 -5.94 -0.88
CA ASP A 71 9.16 -7.04 -0.21
C ASP A 71 7.83 -6.57 0.35
N VAL A 72 6.85 -6.39 -0.55
CA VAL A 72 5.48 -6.08 -0.18
C VAL A 72 4.85 -7.31 0.46
N ARG A 73 4.24 -7.09 1.62
CA ARG A 73 3.65 -8.13 2.46
C ARG A 73 2.24 -7.76 2.88
N LEU A 74 1.37 -8.76 2.96
CA LEU A 74 0.04 -8.68 3.53
C LEU A 74 -0.05 -9.68 4.67
N GLU A 75 -0.44 -9.20 5.84
CA GLU A 75 -0.80 -10.04 6.98
C GLU A 75 -2.28 -9.88 7.28
N GLU A 76 -3.02 -10.99 7.29
CA GLU A 76 -4.44 -11.02 7.62
C GLU A 76 -4.77 -12.29 8.41
N SER A 77 -5.39 -12.12 9.58
CA SER A 77 -5.81 -13.25 10.45
C SER A 77 -4.68 -14.27 10.73
N GLY A 78 -3.45 -13.79 10.92
CA GLY A 78 -2.27 -14.63 11.17
C GLY A 78 -1.70 -15.34 9.93
N ARG A 79 -2.25 -15.10 8.73
CA ARG A 79 -1.68 -15.55 7.45
C ARG A 79 -0.85 -14.43 6.85
N LEU A 80 0.38 -14.77 6.44
CA LEU A 80 1.31 -13.84 5.79
C LEU A 80 1.49 -14.22 4.32
N GLU A 81 1.16 -13.30 3.43
CA GLU A 81 1.51 -13.32 2.01
C GLU A 81 2.63 -12.30 1.76
N ALA A 82 3.70 -12.71 1.10
CA ALA A 82 4.96 -11.97 1.07
C ALA A 82 5.70 -12.16 -0.25
N ASN A 83 6.83 -11.46 -0.44
CA ASN A 83 7.66 -11.54 -1.64
C ASN A 83 7.02 -10.98 -2.91
N HIS A 84 6.20 -9.93 -2.77
CA HIS A 84 5.63 -9.20 -3.90
C HIS A 84 6.35 -7.87 -4.11
N ASN A 85 6.28 -7.33 -5.33
CA ASN A 85 6.83 -5.99 -5.61
C ASN A 85 5.76 -4.90 -5.51
N LYS A 86 4.49 -5.30 -5.67
CA LYS A 86 3.34 -4.40 -5.65
C LYS A 86 2.09 -5.14 -5.19
N LEU A 87 1.30 -4.44 -4.39
CA LEU A 87 -0.07 -4.78 -4.02
C LEU A 87 -0.96 -3.61 -4.44
N THR A 88 -2.09 -3.92 -5.06
CA THR A 88 -3.17 -2.96 -5.32
C THR A 88 -4.41 -3.42 -4.56
N PHE A 89 -4.99 -2.52 -3.79
CA PHE A 89 -6.21 -2.76 -3.03
C PHE A 89 -7.28 -1.76 -3.43
N ASP A 90 -8.33 -2.26 -4.07
CA ASP A 90 -9.58 -1.53 -4.27
C ASP A 90 -10.41 -1.71 -2.99
N ILE A 91 -10.41 -0.69 -2.14
CA ILE A 91 -11.02 -0.76 -0.80
C ILE A 91 -12.55 -0.79 -0.94
N ALA A 92 -13.11 -0.06 -1.92
CA ALA A 92 -14.55 -0.01 -2.13
C ALA A 92 -15.14 -1.39 -2.49
N ASN A 93 -14.38 -2.20 -3.22
CA ASN A 93 -14.78 -3.54 -3.65
C ASN A 93 -14.12 -4.68 -2.84
N ASP A 94 -13.41 -4.35 -1.75
CA ASP A 94 -12.57 -5.27 -0.96
C ASP A 94 -11.72 -6.24 -1.83
N THR A 95 -11.13 -5.73 -2.91
CA THR A 95 -10.43 -6.55 -3.91
C THR A 95 -8.92 -6.28 -3.90
N LEU A 96 -8.14 -7.32 -3.61
CA LEU A 96 -6.68 -7.30 -3.58
C LEU A 96 -6.07 -7.95 -4.83
N ARG A 97 -5.00 -7.34 -5.34
CA ARG A 97 -4.18 -7.88 -6.43
C ARG A 97 -2.71 -7.72 -6.13
N PHE A 98 -1.96 -8.80 -6.28
CA PHE A 98 -0.51 -8.80 -6.21
C PHE A 98 0.09 -8.88 -7.61
N ASP A 99 1.15 -8.12 -7.86
CA ASP A 99 1.99 -8.37 -9.02
C ASP A 99 2.91 -9.56 -8.70
N ALA A 100 2.99 -10.52 -9.61
CA ALA A 100 3.95 -11.62 -9.51
C ALA A 100 5.38 -11.08 -9.59
N ARG A 101 6.29 -11.58 -8.74
CA ARG A 101 7.72 -11.34 -8.94
C ARG A 101 8.14 -12.01 -10.26
N ALA A 102 9.01 -11.33 -11.03
CA ALA A 102 9.59 -11.90 -12.26
C ALA A 102 10.23 -13.28 -12.02
N ASP A 103 10.84 -13.48 -10.84
CA ASP A 103 11.48 -14.74 -10.45
C ASP A 103 10.47 -15.88 -10.19
N GLN A 104 9.22 -15.54 -9.86
CA GLN A 104 8.14 -16.51 -9.68
C GLN A 104 7.66 -17.04 -11.04
N LEU A 105 7.68 -16.20 -12.08
CA LEU A 105 7.32 -16.58 -13.45
C LEU A 105 8.38 -17.49 -14.11
N LEU A 106 9.65 -17.36 -13.72
CA LEU A 106 10.73 -18.21 -14.24
C LEU A 106 10.62 -19.66 -13.74
N ARG A 107 10.14 -19.89 -12.50
CA ARG A 107 9.96 -21.25 -11.96
C ARG A 107 8.85 -22.02 -12.66
N THR A 108 7.78 -21.35 -13.09
CA THR A 108 6.64 -22.01 -13.77
C THR A 108 7.00 -22.50 -15.18
N ARG A 109 8.00 -21.90 -15.84
CA ARG A 109 8.41 -22.30 -17.20
C ARG A 109 9.40 -23.46 -17.25
N ILE A 110 10.09 -23.78 -16.16
CA ILE A 110 11.14 -24.82 -16.15
C ILE A 110 10.57 -26.19 -15.73
N SER A 111 9.40 -26.25 -15.09
CA SER A 111 8.76 -27.51 -14.69
C SER A 111 7.89 -28.18 -15.77
N ILE A 112 8.01 -27.77 -17.04
CA ILE A 112 7.37 -28.42 -18.18
C ILE A 112 8.48 -28.89 -19.12
N ASN A 113 9.16 -29.98 -18.77
CA ASN A 113 9.93 -30.85 -19.68
C ASN A 113 10.26 -32.17 -18.97
#